data_AF-A0A543NKF4-F1
#
_entry.id   AF-A0A543NKF4-F1
#
_cell.length_a   1.000
_cell.length_b   1.000
_cell.length_c   1.000
_cell.angle_alpha   90.00
_cell.angle_beta   90.00
_cell.angle_gamma   90.00
#
_symmetry.space_group_name_H-M   'P 1'
#
loop_
_entity.id
_entity.type
_entity.pdbx_description
1 polymer ?
#
loop_
_entity_poly.entity_id
_entity_poly.type
_entity_poly.pdbx_seq_one_letter_code
_entity_poly.pdbx_strand_id
1 'polypeptide(L)'
;MLHTHLTGDSQQVTVRLHDEFNALSRLCIERCVHDAWRCAEHLGFRVTTGLVERLARERLHAVLNSEPSPRARVGASASAAAVPESRRESSPGDSRNQPWNGPYVQ
;
A
#
# COMPACT_ATOMS: atom_id res chain seq x y z
N MET A 1 25.06 -0.90 -4.81
CA MET A 1 24.53 -1.96 -5.68
C MET A 1 24.36 -3.22 -4.85
N LEU A 2 23.14 -3.50 -4.33
CA LEU A 2 22.83 -4.69 -3.51
C LEU A 2 21.45 -5.29 -3.89
N HIS A 3 21.07 -5.23 -5.17
CA HIS A 3 19.73 -5.65 -5.60
C HIS A 3 19.66 -7.13 -5.99
N THR A 4 20.79 -7.79 -6.23
CA THR A 4 20.84 -9.17 -6.76
C THR A 4 20.65 -10.23 -5.67
N HIS A 5 21.07 -9.96 -4.43
CA HIS A 5 20.91 -10.90 -3.32
C HIS A 5 19.47 -10.97 -2.81
N LEU A 6 18.76 -9.83 -2.80
CA LEU A 6 17.33 -9.72 -2.48
C LEU A 6 16.46 -10.66 -3.33
N THR A 7 16.78 -10.76 -4.61
CA THR A 7 16.00 -11.53 -5.57
C THR A 7 16.15 -13.03 -5.33
N GLY A 8 17.35 -13.51 -4.99
CA GLY A 8 17.57 -14.92 -4.65
C GLY A 8 16.85 -15.32 -3.37
N ASP A 9 16.99 -14.49 -2.34
CA ASP A 9 16.38 -14.68 -1.02
C ASP A 9 14.84 -14.67 -1.08
N SER A 10 14.25 -13.73 -1.83
CA SER A 10 12.79 -13.64 -2.02
C SER A 10 12.23 -14.79 -2.85
N GLN A 11 12.96 -15.28 -3.86
CA GLN A 11 12.54 -16.46 -4.63
C GLN A 11 12.53 -17.72 -3.75
N GLN A 12 13.54 -17.91 -2.90
CA GLN A 12 13.57 -19.05 -1.98
C GLN A 12 12.42 -19.01 -0.97
N VAL A 13 12.11 -17.83 -0.42
CA VAL A 13 10.94 -17.64 0.47
C VAL A 13 9.63 -17.92 -0.28
N THR A 14 9.51 -17.47 -1.52
CA THR A 14 8.32 -17.70 -2.36
C THR A 14 8.08 -19.19 -2.59
N VAL A 15 9.12 -19.97 -2.92
CA VAL A 15 9.00 -21.42 -3.13
C VAL A 15 8.53 -22.12 -1.84
N ARG A 16 9.15 -21.80 -0.70
CA ARG A 16 8.78 -22.40 0.60
C ARG A 16 7.33 -22.09 0.99
N LEU A 17 6.89 -20.85 0.77
CA LEU A 17 5.50 -20.46 1.01
C LEU A 17 4.54 -21.09 0.01
N HIS A 18 4.95 -21.31 -1.24
CA HIS A 18 4.11 -21.99 -2.22
C HIS A 18 3.81 -23.44 -1.85
N ASP A 19 4.79 -24.16 -1.31
CA ASP A 19 4.59 -25.53 -0.83
C ASP A 19 3.62 -25.57 0.38
N GLU A 20 3.71 -24.58 1.28
CA GLU A 20 2.86 -24.47 2.47
C GLU A 20 1.44 -23.97 2.15
N PHE A 21 1.32 -23.04 1.20
CA PHE A 21 0.05 -22.39 0.78
C PHE A 21 -0.36 -22.80 -0.64
N ASN A 22 -0.32 -24.10 -0.95
CA ASN A 22 -0.63 -24.60 -2.30
C ASN A 22 -2.06 -24.27 -2.79
N ALA A 23 -2.96 -23.91 -1.88
CA ALA A 23 -4.31 -23.46 -2.19
C ALA A 23 -4.35 -22.06 -2.85
N LEU A 24 -3.28 -21.28 -2.74
CA LEU A 24 -3.15 -19.95 -3.32
C LEU A 24 -2.31 -19.97 -4.58
N SER A 25 -2.61 -19.06 -5.51
CA SER A 25 -1.81 -18.92 -6.73
C SER A 25 -0.40 -18.39 -6.42
N ARG A 26 0.60 -18.87 -7.16
CA ARG A 26 2.00 -18.41 -7.07
C ARG A 26 2.14 -16.89 -7.19
N LEU A 27 1.38 -16.27 -8.09
CA LEU A 27 1.37 -14.81 -8.27
C LEU A 27 0.89 -14.06 -7.00
N CYS A 28 -0.07 -14.62 -6.25
CA CYS A 28 -0.53 -14.04 -4.99
C CYS A 28 0.58 -14.08 -3.93
N ILE A 29 1.32 -15.19 -3.87
CA ILE A 29 2.43 -15.37 -2.94
C ILE A 29 3.59 -14.44 -3.28
N GLU A 30 3.99 -14.35 -4.55
CA GLU A 30 5.03 -13.43 -5.02
C GLU A 30 4.72 -11.97 -4.67
N ARG A 31 3.46 -11.55 -4.88
CA ARG A 31 3.00 -10.21 -4.50
C ARG A 31 3.03 -10.00 -2.99
N CYS A 32 2.57 -10.98 -2.20
CA CYS A 32 2.64 -10.89 -0.73
C CYS A 32 4.08 -10.76 -0.22
N VAL A 33 5.03 -11.52 -0.78
CA VAL A 33 6.44 -11.46 -0.40
C VAL A 33 7.04 -10.10 -0.75
N HIS A 34 6.74 -9.56 -1.93
CA HIS A 34 7.20 -8.24 -2.34
C HIS A 34 6.59 -7.11 -1.50
N ASP A 35 5.30 -7.19 -1.18
CA ASP A 35 4.62 -6.23 -0.31
C ASP A 35 5.18 -6.29 1.12
N ALA A 36 5.47 -7.50 1.62
CA ALA A 36 6.11 -7.68 2.93
C ALA A 36 7.51 -7.05 2.98
N TRP A 37 8.30 -7.19 1.91
CA TRP A 37 9.58 -6.52 1.73
C TRP A 37 9.44 -5.01 1.84
N ARG A 38 8.57 -4.40 1.01
CA ARG A 38 8.35 -2.95 1.03
C ARG A 38 7.84 -2.43 2.38
N CYS A 39 6.95 -3.17 3.03
CA CYS A 39 6.45 -2.81 4.35
C CYS A 39 7.58 -2.79 5.39
N ALA A 40 8.46 -3.80 5.39
CA ALA A 40 9.59 -3.84 6.31
C ALA A 40 10.59 -2.68 6.06
N GLU A 41 10.88 -2.37 4.80
CA GLU A 41 11.72 -1.22 4.43
C GLU A 41 11.09 0.11 4.87
N HIS A 42 9.79 0.28 4.61
CA HIS A 42 9.07 1.50 4.95
C HIS A 42 9.01 1.76 6.45
N LEU A 43 8.89 0.69 7.25
CA LEU A 43 8.90 0.76 8.70
C LEU A 43 10.33 0.94 9.28
N GLY A 44 11.37 0.96 8.44
CA GLY A 44 12.75 1.12 8.86
C GLY A 44 13.34 -0.14 9.52
N PHE A 45 12.70 -1.30 9.37
CA PHE A 45 13.27 -2.55 9.85
C PHE A 45 14.39 -3.01 8.92
N ARG A 46 15.43 -3.63 9.49
CA ARG A 46 16.41 -4.36 8.70
C ARG A 46 15.71 -5.55 8.05
N VAL A 47 15.51 -5.48 6.75
CA VAL A 47 14.81 -6.54 6.02
C VAL A 47 15.67 -7.79 5.99
N THR A 48 15.13 -8.84 6.58
CA THR A 48 15.74 -10.18 6.60
C THR A 48 14.73 -11.18 6.05
N THR A 49 15.22 -12.28 5.49
CA THR A 49 14.38 -13.36 4.98
C THR A 49 13.39 -13.88 6.02
N GLY A 50 13.83 -14.07 7.26
CA GLY A 50 12.96 -14.55 8.35
C GLY A 50 11.84 -13.57 8.70
N LEU A 51 12.10 -12.26 8.68
CA LEU A 51 11.08 -11.25 8.92
C LEU A 51 10.01 -11.25 7.80
N VAL A 52 10.48 -11.28 6.55
CA VAL A 52 9.62 -11.29 5.36
C VAL A 52 8.77 -12.55 5.30
N GLU A 53 9.37 -13.71 5.57
CA GLU A 53 8.66 -15.00 5.62
C GLU A 53 7.56 -14.97 6.67
N ARG A 54 7.85 -14.46 7.88
CA ARG A 54 6.85 -14.37 8.95
C ARG A 54 5.71 -13.42 8.59
N LEU A 55 6.02 -12.24 8.07
CA LEU A 55 5.01 -11.26 7.68
C LEU A 55 4.15 -11.77 6.51
N ALA A 56 4.76 -12.46 5.55
CA ALA A 56 4.05 -13.09 4.44
C ALA A 56 3.13 -14.22 4.91
N ARG A 57 3.59 -15.10 5.81
CA ARG A 57 2.73 -16.14 6.42
C ARG A 57 1.51 -15.54 7.09
N GLU A 58 1.71 -14.55 7.95
CA GLU A 58 0.60 -13.87 8.64
C GLU A 58 -0.41 -13.30 7.64
N ARG A 59 0.08 -12.66 6.57
CA ARG A 59 -0.78 -12.10 5.53
C ARG A 59 -1.53 -13.19 4.75
N LEU A 60 -0.88 -14.29 4.40
CA LEU A 60 -1.49 -15.41 3.68
C LEU A 60 -2.51 -16.16 4.56
N HIS A 61 -2.23 -16.34 5.85
CA HIS A 61 -3.20 -16.86 6.82
C HIS A 61 -4.42 -15.95 6.92
N ALA A 62 -4.22 -14.63 6.98
CA ALA A 62 -5.34 -13.70 6.97
C ALA A 62 -6.16 -13.81 5.67
N VAL A 63 -5.52 -13.99 4.51
CA VAL A 63 -6.20 -14.18 3.22
C VAL A 63 -7.02 -15.48 3.20
N LEU A 64 -6.48 -16.59 3.73
CA LEU A 64 -7.21 -17.85 3.79
C LEU A 64 -8.38 -17.83 4.77
N ASN A 65 -8.22 -17.17 5.91
CA ASN A 65 -9.22 -17.13 6.97
C ASN A 65 -10.25 -15.99 6.80
N SER A 66 -10.00 -15.04 5.90
CA SER A 66 -10.99 -14.01 5.59
C SER A 66 -11.96 -14.55 4.56
N GLU A 67 -13.27 -14.54 4.87
CA GLU A 67 -14.28 -14.68 3.82
C GLU A 67 -14.04 -13.60 2.77
N PRO A 68 -14.09 -13.92 1.45
CA PRO A 68 -13.85 -12.94 0.42
C PRO A 68 -14.98 -11.91 0.46
N SER A 69 -14.79 -10.83 1.23
CA SER A 69 -15.66 -9.66 1.14
C SER A 69 -15.60 -9.19 -0.31
N PRO A 70 -16.74 -9.08 -1.04
CA PRO A 70 -16.73 -8.78 -2.47
C PRO A 70 -16.21 -7.36 -2.81
N ARG A 71 -15.68 -6.61 -1.84
CA ARG A 71 -15.25 -5.21 -1.98
C ARG A 71 -14.00 -4.89 -1.17
N ALA A 72 -12.84 -5.42 -1.57
CA ALA A 72 -11.56 -4.90 -1.08
C ALA A 72 -10.48 -4.94 -2.18
N ARG A 73 -10.70 -4.19 -3.27
CA ARG A 73 -9.65 -3.78 -4.21
C ARG A 73 -9.43 -2.26 -4.21
N VAL A 74 -9.56 -1.61 -3.06
CA VAL A 74 -9.12 -0.23 -2.88
C VAL A 74 -8.15 -0.24 -1.69
N GLY A 75 -6.94 0.26 -1.94
CA GLY A 75 -5.75 -0.03 -1.14
C GLY A 75 -5.89 0.19 0.35
N ALA A 76 -5.40 -0.79 1.12
CA ALA A 76 -5.07 -0.61 2.53
C ALA A 76 -3.56 -0.42 2.68
N SER A 77 -3.06 0.65 2.06
CA SER A 77 -2.03 1.50 2.65
C SER A 77 -2.68 2.87 2.81
N ALA A 78 -3.24 3.11 3.99
CA ALA A 78 -3.62 4.44 4.45
C ALA A 78 -3.74 4.41 5.97
N SER A 79 -2.59 4.36 6.64
CA SER A 79 -2.45 5.09 7.91
C SER A 79 -2.37 6.57 7.56
N ALA A 80 -3.52 7.25 7.60
CA ALA A 80 -3.58 8.69 7.77
C ALA A 80 -4.99 9.04 8.24
N ALA A 81 -5.07 9.50 9.49
CA ALA A 81 -6.23 10.16 10.03
C ALA A 81 -6.71 11.28 9.09
N ALA A 82 -7.98 11.24 8.71
CA ALA A 82 -8.67 12.37 8.13
C ALA A 82 -10.01 12.55 8.85
N VAL A 83 -10.08 13.69 9.52
CA VAL A 83 -11.14 14.22 10.38
C VAL A 83 -12.50 14.26 9.67
N PRO A 84 -13.64 14.00 10.34
CA PRO A 84 -14.95 14.28 9.77
C PRO A 84 -15.15 15.80 9.66
N GLU A 85 -15.05 16.31 8.43
CA GLU A 85 -15.31 17.71 8.08
C GLU A 85 -16.77 18.06 8.34
N SER A 86 -16.96 18.85 9.39
CA SER A 86 -18.26 19.35 9.83
C SER A 86 -18.80 20.34 8.80
N ARG A 87 -19.86 19.92 8.11
CA ARG A 87 -20.74 20.74 7.30
C ARG A 87 -21.40 21.84 8.14
N ARG A 88 -20.75 22.99 8.31
CA ARG A 88 -21.38 24.28 8.64
C ARG A 88 -20.50 25.42 8.15
N GLU A 89 -21.05 26.23 7.26
CA GLU A 89 -20.83 27.67 7.03
C GLU A 89 -21.31 27.97 5.59
N SER A 90 -22.58 28.31 5.42
CA SER A 90 -23.09 29.69 5.47
C SER A 90 -22.48 30.58 4.38
N SER A 91 -23.14 30.59 3.21
CA SER A 91 -23.28 31.80 2.38
C SER A 91 -23.75 32.99 3.24
N PRO A 92 -23.49 34.28 2.90
CA PRO A 92 -23.52 34.83 1.55
C PRO A 92 -22.47 35.92 1.23
N GLY A 93 -22.23 36.18 -0.06
CA GLY A 93 -21.37 37.30 -0.47
C GLY A 93 -21.09 37.35 -1.97
N ASP A 94 -22.11 37.21 -2.81
CA ASP A 94 -22.02 37.56 -4.23
C ASP A 94 -21.92 39.09 -4.35
N SER A 95 -20.72 39.59 -4.65
CA SER A 95 -20.50 40.96 -5.10
C SER A 95 -19.31 40.97 -6.05
N ARG A 96 -19.59 40.54 -7.28
CA ARG A 96 -19.49 41.36 -8.50
C ARG A 96 -18.43 42.48 -8.50
N ASN A 97 -17.64 42.51 -9.59
CA ASN A 97 -16.66 43.53 -10.05
C ASN A 97 -15.23 43.37 -9.49
N GLN A 98 -14.17 43.15 -10.28
CA GLN A 98 -13.81 43.83 -11.53
C GLN A 98 -12.82 43.01 -12.40
N PRO A 99 -12.95 43.01 -13.74
CA PRO A 99 -11.82 42.85 -14.66
C PRO A 99 -11.18 44.23 -14.95
N TRP A 100 -10.03 44.22 -15.63
CA TRP A 100 -9.24 45.37 -16.14
C TRP A 100 -8.10 45.89 -15.24
N ASN A 101 -6.94 45.21 -15.32
CA ASN A 101 -5.65 45.91 -15.31
C ASN A 101 -5.10 45.88 -16.73
N GLY A 102 -5.25 46.99 -17.47
CA GLY A 102 -4.30 47.37 -18.52
C GLY A 102 -3.39 48.49 -17.99
N PRO A 103 -2.59 49.17 -18.84
CA PRO A 103 -1.88 48.73 -20.04
C PRO A 103 -0.36 49.02 -19.95
N TYR A 104 0.42 48.49 -20.92
CA TYR A 104 1.68 49.03 -21.49
C TYR A 104 2.89 49.38 -20.59
N VAL A 105 4.00 48.65 -20.79
CA VAL A 105 5.37 49.09 -21.21
C VAL A 105 6.24 47.79 -21.23
N GLN A 106 7.04 47.42 -22.23
CA GLN A 106 7.94 48.16 -23.12
C GLN A 106 8.16 47.35 -24.41
#